data_AF-A0A2W4SLJ8-F1
#
_entry.id   AF-A0A2W4SLJ8-F1
#
_cell.length_a   1.000
_cell.length_b   1.000
_cell.length_c   1.000
_cell.angle_alpha   90.00
_cell.angle_beta   90.00
_cell.angle_gamma   90.00
#
_symmetry.space_group_name_H-M   'P 1'
#
loop_
_entity.id
_entity.type
_entity.pdbx_description
1 polymer ?
#
loop_
_entity_poly.entity_id
_entity_poly.type
_entity_poly.pdbx_seq_one_letter_code
_entity_poly.pdbx_strand_id
1 'polypeptide(L)'
;MAKTASLNPTLVTKKGAATPAVTTPDMQQPATSYSEKRPEKEYYKALTVKLDKERYFKLKQTGLHLEASSQEIIVKALDEYLGKM
;
A
#
# COMPACT_ATOMS: atom_id res chain seq x y z
N MET A 1 -39.76 -8.94 27.98
CA MET A 1 -38.80 -7.85 28.23
C MET A 1 -38.19 -7.44 26.89
N ALA A 2 -38.56 -6.28 26.36
CA ALA A 2 -38.11 -5.82 25.03
C ALA A 2 -36.86 -4.93 25.20
N LYS A 3 -35.74 -5.31 24.56
CA LYS A 3 -34.52 -4.50 24.49
C LYS A 3 -34.65 -3.54 23.31
N THR A 4 -34.88 -2.25 23.59
CA THR A 4 -34.86 -1.18 22.59
C THR A 4 -33.41 -0.72 22.41
N ALA A 5 -32.87 -0.88 21.20
CA ALA A 5 -31.58 -0.31 20.84
C ALA A 5 -31.75 1.20 20.62
N SER A 6 -31.14 2.01 21.49
CA SER A 6 -31.14 3.47 21.40
C SER A 6 -30.15 3.90 20.30
N LEU A 7 -30.65 4.56 19.26
CA LEU A 7 -29.83 5.17 18.22
C LEU A 7 -29.37 6.55 18.70
N ASN A 8 -28.06 6.77 18.78
CA ASN A 8 -27.47 8.01 19.26
C ASN A 8 -27.87 9.21 18.36
N PRO A 9 -28.30 10.36 18.92
CA PRO A 9 -28.80 11.53 18.19
C PRO A 9 -27.70 12.35 17.49
N THR A 10 -26.48 11.84 17.38
CA THR A 10 -25.37 12.53 16.71
C THR A 10 -25.36 12.35 15.19
N LEU A 11 -26.28 11.56 14.63
CA LEU A 11 -26.51 11.41 13.19
C LEU A 11 -27.42 12.51 12.59
N VAL A 12 -27.45 13.72 13.15
CA VAL A 12 -28.09 14.87 12.51
C VAL A 12 -27.14 15.44 11.47
N THR A 13 -27.26 14.94 10.25
CA THR A 13 -26.59 15.39 9.04
C THR A 13 -26.86 16.88 8.78
N LYS A 14 -25.83 17.72 8.84
CA LYS A 14 -25.87 19.05 8.22
C LYS A 14 -25.70 18.83 6.71
N LYS A 15 -26.80 18.88 5.96
CA LYS A 15 -26.85 18.84 4.49
C LYS A 15 -26.15 20.09 3.94
N GLY A 16 -24.84 20.01 3.74
CA GLY A 16 -24.07 21.00 2.98
C GLY A 16 -24.44 20.92 1.50
N ALA A 17 -24.63 22.08 0.87
CA ALA A 17 -24.99 22.19 -0.54
C ALA A 17 -23.94 21.51 -1.43
N ALA A 18 -24.40 20.70 -2.39
CA ALA A 18 -23.55 20.10 -3.39
C ALA A 18 -23.10 21.16 -4.41
N THR A 19 -21.80 21.37 -4.53
CA THR A 19 -21.18 22.09 -5.65
C THR A 19 -20.77 21.08 -6.74
N PRO A 20 -20.88 21.42 -8.04
CA PRO A 20 -20.57 20.49 -9.13
C PRO A 20 -19.07 20.22 -9.24
N ALA A 21 -18.73 18.98 -9.58
CA ALA A 21 -17.36 18.50 -9.71
C ALA A 21 -16.67 19.08 -10.95
N VAL A 22 -15.58 19.82 -10.74
CA VAL A 22 -14.61 20.12 -11.81
C VAL A 22 -13.83 18.84 -12.08
N THR A 23 -13.89 18.37 -13.33
CA THR A 23 -13.18 17.19 -13.80
C THR A 23 -11.71 17.54 -14.04
N THR A 24 -10.86 17.34 -13.03
CA THR A 24 -9.41 17.17 -13.24
C THR A 24 -9.12 15.67 -13.30
N PRO A 25 -8.45 15.16 -14.35
CA PRO A 25 -8.00 13.78 -14.37
C PRO A 25 -6.75 13.66 -13.50
N ASP A 26 -6.92 13.51 -12.19
CA ASP A 26 -5.84 13.04 -11.34
C ASP A 26 -5.84 11.51 -11.36
N MET A 27 -4.77 10.95 -11.92
CA MET A 27 -4.43 9.53 -11.78
C MET A 27 -4.08 9.23 -10.32
N GLN A 28 -5.07 9.25 -9.43
CA GLN A 28 -4.87 8.88 -8.03
C GLN A 28 -5.16 7.39 -7.85
N GLN A 29 -4.11 6.59 -8.02
CA GLN A 29 -4.08 5.21 -7.55
C GLN A 29 -4.35 5.18 -6.04
N PRO A 30 -5.27 4.34 -5.51
CA PRO A 30 -5.53 4.30 -4.08
C PRO A 30 -4.30 3.75 -3.34
N ALA A 31 -3.55 4.65 -2.71
CA ALA A 31 -2.50 4.30 -1.76
C ALA A 31 -3.14 3.67 -0.53
N THR A 32 -3.03 2.35 -0.40
CA THR A 32 -3.32 1.66 0.85
C THR A 32 -2.30 2.11 1.89
N SER A 33 -2.80 2.86 2.86
CA SER A 33 -2.08 3.35 4.03
C SER A 33 -1.67 2.20 4.94
N TYR A 34 -0.40 1.79 4.85
CA TYR A 34 0.30 1.17 5.97
C TYR A 34 1.32 2.17 6.50
N SER A 35 0.87 2.92 7.48
CA SER A 35 1.72 3.70 8.37
C SER A 35 2.50 2.73 9.25
N GLU A 36 3.79 2.62 8.99
CA GLU A 36 4.81 2.47 10.03
C GLU A 36 6.07 3.13 9.48
N LYS A 37 6.39 4.30 10.04
CA LYS A 37 7.67 5.00 9.83
C LYS A 37 8.79 4.09 10.35
N ARG A 38 9.26 3.17 9.49
CA ARG A 38 10.59 2.59 9.63
C ARG A 38 11.61 3.73 9.49
N PRO A 39 12.74 3.67 10.22
CA PRO A 39 13.80 4.67 10.07
C PRO A 39 14.11 4.78 8.58
N GLU A 40 14.02 6.00 8.05
CA GLU A 40 14.31 6.30 6.66
C GLU A 40 15.78 5.94 6.43
N LYS A 41 16.03 4.69 6.03
CA LYS A 41 17.29 4.33 5.39
C LYS A 41 17.34 5.21 4.15
N GLU A 42 18.25 6.17 4.16
CA GLU A 42 18.50 7.07 3.05
C GLU A 42 18.78 6.21 1.81
N TYR A 43 17.84 6.19 0.88
CA TYR A 43 17.96 5.44 -0.36
C TYR A 43 18.53 6.39 -1.42
N TYR A 44 19.60 5.98 -2.10
CA TYR A 44 20.23 6.83 -3.11
C TYR A 44 19.34 7.03 -4.35
N LYS A 45 18.69 5.95 -4.81
CA LYS A 45 17.85 5.97 -6.01
C LYS A 45 16.76 4.90 -5.94
N ALA A 46 15.54 5.27 -6.30
CA ALA A 46 14.44 4.33 -6.50
C ALA A 46 14.52 3.67 -7.88
N LEU A 47 14.20 2.37 -7.94
CA LEU A 47 14.11 1.59 -9.18
C LEU A 47 12.73 0.94 -9.28
N THR A 48 12.06 1.13 -10.41
CA THR A 48 10.83 0.40 -10.73
C THR A 48 11.16 -0.78 -11.62
N VAL A 49 10.73 -1.99 -11.21
CA VAL A 49 10.97 -3.23 -11.96
C VAL A 49 9.68 -3.70 -12.60
N LYS A 50 9.72 -3.97 -13.90
CA LYS A 50 8.60 -4.60 -14.62
C LYS A 50 8.77 -6.12 -14.52
N LEU A 51 7.77 -6.77 -13.92
CA LEU A 51 7.74 -8.22 -13.73
C LEU A 51 6.54 -8.78 -14.49
N ASP A 52 6.70 -9.95 -15.10
CA ASP A 52 5.56 -10.74 -15.56
C ASP A 52 4.78 -11.31 -14.36
N LYS A 53 3.56 -11.79 -14.63
CA LYS A 53 2.63 -12.28 -13.61
C LYS A 53 3.23 -13.41 -12.77
N GLU A 54 3.94 -14.34 -13.39
CA GLU A 54 4.52 -15.48 -12.68
C GLU A 54 5.65 -15.05 -11.75
N ARG A 55 6.54 -14.17 -12.22
CA ARG A 55 7.63 -13.63 -11.39
C ARG A 55 7.09 -12.80 -10.23
N TYR A 56 6.10 -11.96 -10.47
CA TYR A 56 5.46 -11.19 -9.40
C TYR A 56 4.81 -12.10 -8.35
N PHE A 57 4.09 -13.14 -8.78
CA PHE A 57 3.46 -14.09 -7.88
C PHE A 57 4.49 -14.83 -7.03
N LYS A 58 5.54 -15.37 -7.65
CA LYS A 58 6.65 -16.03 -6.94
C LYS A 58 7.29 -15.08 -5.93
N LEU A 59 7.58 -13.84 -6.31
CA LEU A 59 8.15 -12.83 -5.41
C LEU A 59 7.26 -12.58 -4.18
N LYS A 60 5.94 -12.50 -4.38
CA LYS A 60 4.98 -12.33 -3.27
C LYS A 60 4.89 -13.56 -2.38
N GLN A 61 4.85 -14.76 -2.97
CA GLN A 61 4.84 -16.00 -2.20
C GLN A 61 6.12 -16.18 -1.38
N THR A 62 7.28 -15.86 -1.96
CA THR A 62 8.56 -15.88 -1.24
C THR A 62 8.59 -14.88 -0.09
N GLY A 63 8.04 -13.67 -0.29
CA GLY A 63 7.93 -12.68 0.79
C GLY A 63 7.05 -13.12 1.95
N LEU A 64 5.99 -13.88 1.69
CA LEU A 64 5.18 -14.50 2.75
C LEU A 64 5.96 -15.57 3.53
N HIS A 65 6.78 -16.39 2.86
CA HIS A 65 7.56 -17.44 3.52
C HIS A 65 8.75 -16.90 4.33
N LEU A 66 9.39 -15.84 3.85
CA LEU A 66 10.58 -15.25 4.47
C LEU A 66 10.25 -14.10 5.42
N GLU A 67 8.97 -13.75 5.58
CA GLU A 67 8.50 -12.56 6.31
C GLU A 67 9.24 -11.28 5.89
N ALA A 68 9.58 -11.19 4.60
CA ALA A 68 10.40 -10.12 4.03
C ALA A 68 9.60 -9.33 2.98
N SER A 69 9.89 -8.03 2.92
CA SER A 69 9.34 -7.17 1.87
C SER A 69 9.89 -7.55 0.50
N SER A 70 9.10 -7.32 -0.55
CA SER A 70 9.55 -7.52 -1.93
C SER A 70 10.83 -6.73 -2.25
N GLN A 71 11.03 -5.58 -1.61
CA GLN A 71 12.24 -4.77 -1.77
C GLN A 71 13.47 -5.45 -1.15
N GLU A 72 13.37 -5.96 0.07
CA GLU A 72 14.47 -6.68 0.74
C GLU A 72 14.89 -7.93 -0.05
N ILE A 73 13.92 -8.66 -0.62
CA ILE A 73 14.19 -9.83 -1.46
C ILE A 73 14.94 -9.43 -2.74
N ILE A 74 14.49 -8.36 -3.42
CA ILE A 74 15.14 -7.87 -4.64
C ILE A 74 16.56 -7.39 -4.34
N VAL A 75 16.76 -6.64 -3.26
CA VAL A 75 18.09 -6.15 -2.86
C VAL A 75 19.01 -7.32 -2.53
N LYS A 76 18.56 -8.28 -1.72
CA LYS A 76 19.35 -9.47 -1.39
C LYS A 76 19.73 -10.28 -2.64
N ALA A 77 18.79 -10.48 -3.55
CA ALA A 77 19.07 -11.19 -4.81
C ALA A 77 20.08 -10.42 -5.68
N LEU A 78 20.01 -9.09 -5.69
CA LEU A 78 20.97 -8.25 -6.40
C LEU A 78 22.36 -8.33 -5.75
N ASP A 79 22.44 -8.25 -4.43
CA ASP A 79 23.70 -8.39 -3.67
C ASP A 79 24.34 -9.77 -3.93
N GLU A 80 23.54 -10.85 -3.92
CA GLU A 80 24.03 -12.20 -4.25
C GLU A 80 24.47 -12.35 -5.70
N TYR A 81 23.81 -11.66 -6.63
CA TYR A 81 24.16 -11.71 -8.05
C TYR A 81 25.46 -10.94 -8.34
N LEU A 82 25.60 -9.74 -7.77
CA LEU A 82 26.79 -8.90 -7.93
C LEU A 82 27.98 -9.40 -7.11
N GLY A 83 27.74 -10.05 -5.97
CA GLY A 83 28.80 -10.68 -5.16
C GLY A 83 29.27 -12.05 -5.68
N LYS A 84 28.55 -12.63 -6.65
CA LYS A 84 28.97 -13.83 -7.41
C LYS A 84 29.70 -13.47 -8.71
N MET A 85 29.86 -12.18 -9.03
CA MET A 85 30.82 -11.68 -10.02
C MET A 85 32.19 -11.48 -9.37
#